data_AF-A0A1H7FXM4-F1
#
_entry.id   AF-A0A1H7FXM4-F1
#
_cell.length_a   1.000
_cell.length_b   1.000
_cell.length_c   1.000
_cell.angle_alpha   90.00
_cell.angle_beta   90.00
_cell.angle_gamma   90.00
#
_symmetry.space_group_name_H-M   'P 1'
#
loop_
_entity.id
_entity.type
_entity.pdbx_description
1 polymer ?
#
loop_
_entity_poly.entity_id
_entity_poly.type
_entity_poly.pdbx_seq_one_letter_code
_entity_poly.pdbx_strand_id
1 'polypeptide(L)'
;MKDKPIGTRFAPLMKKSMLTALGLGIALPLGSTIPSVQAGAPSSQAIITAPVLNEDINWLAETSATNGSEQRSIVVDGSFVTVDLMDYLSSFDLVNDNELYAESNDTSVASARVREGHLIVQIQKAGTVTIKLLAKHTSGTSIQDHLELQVTKQGDTNGDGKVDSRDAKAISDFLNTPRFRGPTMSELNRMDVNRDSTLNMTDLSELFRGYTQRSLGATDNHYVLTFKQIQDAPYAVNAELTGEMKMGSTITGTYNYLDLEGDDQGDNPLYQWYSASDVTGIDKQEITGATSKEYLIRVEDIGKYLFLKITPQAMKGEIKGEGVIVGGTAAVTQGALSADVQSLSPVNGTTGVGVNDPLVITYTVPVYDVPQRSGIYIKIRDLTENQIVKEYSVKDQDYTINDNIVTITNPGLTYGHQYSIEVPWFFFYGGEDSHYVNPIGLSTLLMWTFTTEEGPPPTP
;
A
#
# COMPACT_ATOMS: atom_id res chain seq x y z
N MET A 1 -50.28 -50.81 54.23
CA MET A 1 -51.27 -50.44 53.19
C MET A 1 -50.46 -49.82 52.05
N LYS A 2 -50.08 -50.62 51.04
CA LYS A 2 -50.66 -50.65 49.67
C LYS A 2 -50.75 -49.24 49.05
N ASP A 3 -50.16 -48.86 47.92
CA ASP A 3 -49.48 -49.55 46.82
C ASP A 3 -48.52 -48.56 46.09
N LYS A 4 -47.54 -49.13 45.37
CA LYS A 4 -46.57 -48.52 44.44
C LYS A 4 -47.21 -48.45 43.01
N PRO A 5 -46.51 -48.09 41.90
CA PRO A 5 -45.89 -46.85 41.42
C PRO A 5 -46.40 -46.45 40.00
N ILE A 6 -45.69 -45.54 39.29
CA ILE A 6 -45.35 -45.51 37.84
C ILE A 6 -45.59 -44.13 37.20
N GLY A 7 -44.54 -43.58 36.58
CA GLY A 7 -44.57 -42.31 35.84
C GLY A 7 -44.88 -42.46 34.35
N THR A 8 -44.95 -41.33 33.63
CA THR A 8 -44.47 -41.15 32.25
C THR A 8 -44.70 -39.71 31.77
N ARG A 9 -43.76 -39.20 30.97
CA ARG A 9 -43.84 -37.96 30.18
C ARG A 9 -44.95 -38.07 29.12
N PHE A 10 -45.66 -36.97 28.86
CA PHE A 10 -46.30 -36.70 27.56
C PHE A 10 -46.35 -35.18 27.28
N ALA A 11 -45.67 -34.74 26.23
CA ALA A 11 -46.23 -33.77 25.28
C ALA A 11 -46.82 -34.59 24.10
N PRO A 12 -47.62 -34.06 23.14
CA PRO A 12 -48.03 -32.67 22.85
C PRO A 12 -49.56 -32.53 22.63
N LEU A 13 -50.08 -31.32 22.33
CA LEU A 13 -51.37 -31.15 21.62
C LEU A 13 -51.48 -29.77 20.95
N MET A 14 -51.32 -29.76 19.62
CA MET A 14 -51.86 -28.73 18.74
C MET A 14 -53.39 -28.87 18.67
N LYS A 15 -54.11 -27.75 18.57
CA LYS A 15 -55.42 -27.69 17.90
C LYS A 15 -55.44 -26.57 16.87
N LYS A 16 -55.96 -26.93 15.70
CA LYS A 16 -56.12 -26.18 14.45
C LYS A 16 -57.42 -25.36 14.42
N SER A 17 -57.50 -24.53 13.38
CA SER A 17 -58.66 -23.81 12.77
C SER A 17 -58.94 -22.42 13.35
N MET A 18 -59.19 -21.35 12.58
CA MET A 18 -59.82 -21.24 11.25
C MET A 18 -59.42 -19.87 10.64
N LEU A 19 -58.72 -19.82 9.51
CA LEU A 19 -59.23 -19.43 8.18
C LEU A 19 -60.22 -18.24 8.15
N THR A 20 -59.77 -17.07 7.70
CA THR A 20 -60.52 -16.26 6.72
C THR A 20 -59.53 -15.49 5.85
N ALA A 21 -59.43 -15.91 4.59
CA ALA A 21 -58.83 -15.14 3.50
C ALA A 21 -59.98 -14.65 2.63
N LEU A 22 -59.96 -13.37 2.26
CA LEU A 22 -60.67 -12.68 1.17
C LEU A 22 -60.35 -11.18 1.34
N GLY A 23 -59.76 -10.44 0.42
CA GLY A 23 -59.34 -10.73 -0.95
C GLY A 23 -58.40 -9.63 -1.46
N LEU A 24 -57.68 -9.95 -2.53
CA LEU A 24 -57.01 -8.95 -3.37
C LEU A 24 -58.06 -8.01 -3.99
N GLY A 25 -57.78 -6.71 -3.97
CA GLY A 25 -58.48 -5.69 -4.74
C GLY A 25 -57.56 -4.49 -4.94
N ILE A 26 -57.00 -4.38 -6.14
CA ILE A 26 -56.11 -3.31 -6.60
C ILE A 26 -56.95 -2.06 -6.84
N ALA A 27 -56.55 -0.89 -6.32
CA ALA A 27 -56.80 0.41 -6.94
C ALA A 27 -56.08 1.55 -6.17
N LEU A 28 -55.07 2.16 -6.81
CA LEU A 28 -54.76 3.58 -6.61
C LEU A 28 -55.82 4.39 -7.36
N PRO A 29 -56.30 5.52 -6.81
CA PRO A 29 -55.83 6.79 -7.34
C PRO A 29 -55.60 7.90 -6.28
N LEU A 30 -54.80 8.86 -6.72
CA LEU A 30 -54.44 10.14 -6.12
C LEU A 30 -55.63 10.89 -5.47
N GLY A 31 -55.41 11.41 -4.26
CA GLY A 31 -56.31 12.34 -3.59
C GLY A 31 -55.68 12.85 -2.31
N SER A 32 -55.24 14.11 -2.33
CA SER A 32 -54.68 14.86 -1.23
C SER A 32 -55.66 15.02 -0.06
N THR A 33 -55.38 14.37 1.07
CA THR A 33 -55.99 14.71 2.36
C THR A 33 -54.94 14.64 3.47
N ILE A 34 -54.83 15.76 4.17
CA ILE A 34 -54.01 16.02 5.37
C ILE A 34 -54.21 14.88 6.39
N PRO A 35 -53.15 14.26 6.95
CA PRO A 35 -53.33 13.27 8.00
C PRO A 35 -53.79 13.96 9.28
N SER A 36 -55.00 13.61 9.70
CA SER A 36 -55.54 13.88 11.03
C SER A 36 -54.61 13.32 12.10
N VAL A 37 -54.17 14.17 13.02
CA VAL A 37 -53.38 13.83 14.19
C VAL A 37 -54.13 12.82 15.04
N GLN A 38 -53.65 11.58 15.06
CA GLN A 38 -54.00 10.62 16.09
C GLN A 38 -53.04 10.83 17.26
N ALA A 39 -53.52 11.52 18.30
CA ALA A 39 -52.76 11.71 19.52
C ALA A 39 -52.66 10.38 20.29
N GLY A 40 -51.42 10.00 20.66
CA GLY A 40 -51.20 9.28 21.92
C GLY A 40 -50.60 7.87 21.87
N ALA A 41 -49.46 7.68 21.21
CA ALA A 41 -48.38 6.90 21.82
C ALA A 41 -47.15 7.82 21.87
N PRO A 42 -46.47 8.02 23.01
CA PRO A 42 -45.20 8.74 23.00
C PRO A 42 -44.26 7.97 22.07
N SER A 43 -43.68 8.66 21.10
CA SER A 43 -42.69 8.11 20.19
C SER A 43 -41.61 7.39 20.99
N SER A 44 -41.46 6.08 20.78
CA SER A 44 -40.35 5.26 21.29
C SER A 44 -39.03 5.61 20.58
N GLN A 45 -38.79 6.89 20.34
CA GLN A 45 -37.64 7.42 19.63
C GLN A 45 -36.56 7.77 20.65
N ALA A 46 -35.30 7.53 20.30
CA ALA A 46 -34.15 7.92 21.10
C ALA A 46 -34.15 9.43 21.34
N ILE A 47 -33.75 9.84 22.54
CA ILE A 47 -33.57 11.24 22.93
C ILE A 47 -32.10 11.39 23.31
N ILE A 48 -31.38 12.23 22.59
CA ILE A 48 -29.99 12.55 22.91
C ILE A 48 -29.98 13.65 23.96
N THR A 49 -29.40 13.35 25.13
CA THR A 49 -29.17 14.31 26.19
C THR A 49 -27.85 15.04 25.94
N ALA A 50 -27.95 16.28 25.47
CA ALA A 50 -26.78 17.15 25.26
C ALA A 50 -26.02 17.43 26.57
N PRO A 51 -24.72 17.76 26.50
CA PRO A 51 -23.89 17.80 25.29
C PRO A 51 -23.54 16.42 24.72
N VAL A 52 -23.18 16.34 23.44
CA VAL A 52 -22.40 15.22 22.90
C VAL A 52 -20.93 15.56 23.07
N LEU A 53 -20.11 14.61 23.53
CA LEU A 53 -18.69 14.85 23.78
C LEU A 53 -17.80 14.13 22.75
N ASN A 54 -16.61 14.66 22.56
CA ASN A 54 -15.56 14.10 21.72
C ASN A 54 -14.33 13.73 22.58
N GLU A 55 -13.83 12.51 22.42
CA GLU A 55 -12.59 12.01 23.01
C GLU A 55 -11.55 11.80 21.89
N ASP A 56 -10.55 12.67 21.85
CA ASP A 56 -9.33 12.54 21.04
C ASP A 56 -9.50 12.65 19.50
N ILE A 57 -10.65 13.06 18.98
CA ILE A 57 -10.79 13.38 17.53
C ILE A 57 -10.36 14.83 17.30
N ASN A 58 -9.16 15.05 16.76
CA ASN A 58 -8.53 16.38 16.68
C ASN A 58 -9.32 17.40 15.85
N TRP A 59 -9.99 16.95 14.80
CA TRP A 59 -10.72 17.82 13.86
C TRP A 59 -12.14 18.18 14.33
N LEU A 60 -12.68 17.47 15.32
CA LEU A 60 -14.04 17.60 15.82
C LEU A 60 -14.08 18.47 17.08
N ALA A 61 -15.13 19.27 17.25
CA ALA A 61 -15.32 20.05 18.48
C ALA A 61 -15.38 19.13 19.72
N GLU A 62 -14.76 19.56 20.81
CA GLU A 62 -14.75 18.80 22.08
C GLU A 62 -16.16 18.49 22.61
N THR A 63 -17.13 19.36 22.32
CA THR A 63 -18.50 19.26 22.85
C THR A 63 -19.52 19.94 21.93
N SER A 64 -20.76 19.44 21.92
CA SER A 64 -21.89 20.11 21.27
C SER A 64 -22.44 21.31 22.05
N ALA A 65 -21.93 21.60 23.26
CA ALA A 65 -22.36 22.75 24.06
C ALA A 65 -21.78 24.08 23.56
N THR A 66 -20.62 24.04 22.90
CA THR A 66 -19.92 25.22 22.42
C THR A 66 -19.51 25.02 20.97
N ASN A 67 -19.87 25.95 20.11
CA ASN A 67 -19.32 26.01 18.77
C ASN A 67 -17.91 26.61 18.87
N GLY A 68 -16.88 25.76 18.87
CA GLY A 68 -15.49 26.22 18.76
C GLY A 68 -15.29 26.99 17.45
N SER A 69 -14.42 28.01 17.44
CA SER A 69 -14.17 28.81 16.23
C SER A 69 -13.27 28.11 15.21
N GLU A 70 -12.55 27.05 15.61
CA GLU A 70 -11.52 26.37 14.79
C GLU A 70 -11.83 24.89 14.53
N GLN A 71 -12.72 24.28 15.31
CA GLN A 71 -13.07 22.85 15.21
C GLN A 71 -14.48 22.66 14.64
N ARG A 72 -14.72 21.49 14.04
CA ARG A 72 -15.99 21.16 13.37
C ARG A 72 -17.13 20.97 14.36
N SER A 73 -18.27 21.58 14.07
CA SER A 73 -19.39 21.61 15.02
C SER A 73 -20.12 20.27 15.15
N ILE A 74 -20.68 20.03 16.34
CA ILE A 74 -21.59 18.93 16.63
C ILE A 74 -22.97 19.53 16.92
N VAL A 75 -23.99 19.13 16.16
CA VAL A 75 -25.37 19.60 16.32
C VAL A 75 -26.27 18.43 16.70
N VAL A 76 -27.08 18.62 17.74
CA VAL A 76 -28.04 17.61 18.24
C VAL A 76 -29.45 18.05 17.91
N ASP A 77 -30.23 17.17 17.26
CA ASP A 77 -31.65 17.38 16.98
C ASP A 77 -32.44 16.08 17.20
N GLY A 78 -33.11 15.98 18.35
CA GLY A 78 -33.89 14.80 18.76
C GLY A 78 -33.02 13.54 18.86
N SER A 79 -33.20 12.60 17.92
CA SER A 79 -32.41 11.36 17.82
C SER A 79 -31.22 11.47 16.86
N PHE A 80 -30.98 12.64 16.28
CA PHE A 80 -29.92 12.86 15.30
C PHE A 80 -28.76 13.64 15.89
N VAL A 81 -27.55 13.22 15.54
CA VAL A 81 -26.35 14.03 15.64
C VAL A 81 -25.86 14.34 14.23
N THR A 82 -25.55 15.60 14.00
CA THR A 82 -24.94 16.08 12.75
C THR A 82 -23.56 16.62 13.06
N VAL A 83 -22.56 16.11 12.34
CA VAL A 83 -21.15 16.54 12.43
C VAL A 83 -20.74 17.15 11.10
N ASP A 84 -20.12 18.32 11.16
CA ASP A 84 -19.62 19.02 9.98
C ASP A 84 -18.34 18.35 9.43
N LEU A 85 -18.37 17.92 8.17
CA LEU A 85 -17.24 17.33 7.45
C LEU A 85 -16.74 18.20 6.28
N MET A 86 -17.26 19.42 6.10
CA MET A 86 -16.81 20.37 5.05
C MET A 86 -15.33 20.69 5.16
N ASP A 87 -14.52 20.31 4.17
CA ASP A 87 -13.05 20.43 4.19
C ASP A 87 -12.31 19.46 5.13
N TYR A 88 -12.98 18.47 5.74
CA TYR A 88 -12.28 17.52 6.65
C TYR A 88 -11.36 16.63 5.82
N LEU A 89 -11.89 16.25 4.68
CA LEU A 89 -11.35 15.26 3.80
C LEU A 89 -10.65 15.91 2.59
N SER A 90 -10.96 17.17 2.26
CA SER A 90 -10.25 17.93 1.23
C SER A 90 -8.78 18.22 1.59
N SER A 91 -8.42 18.19 2.88
CA SER A 91 -7.02 18.27 3.33
C SER A 91 -6.18 17.04 2.97
N PHE A 92 -6.80 15.97 2.46
CA PHE A 92 -6.15 14.71 2.12
C PHE A 92 -6.21 14.40 0.61
N ASP A 93 -6.28 15.43 -0.25
CA ASP A 93 -6.21 15.30 -1.72
C ASP A 93 -7.16 14.23 -2.31
N LEU A 94 -8.44 14.29 -1.92
CA LEU A 94 -9.46 13.35 -2.38
C LEU A 94 -10.09 13.77 -3.71
N VAL A 95 -10.61 12.80 -4.45
CA VAL A 95 -11.14 12.99 -5.82
C VAL A 95 -12.34 13.93 -5.85
N ASN A 96 -13.28 13.82 -4.90
CA ASN A 96 -14.45 14.70 -4.73
C ASN A 96 -15.08 14.51 -3.35
N ASP A 97 -15.54 15.58 -2.69
CA ASP A 97 -16.27 15.50 -1.40
C ASP A 97 -17.62 14.76 -1.49
N ASN A 98 -18.17 14.64 -2.71
CA ASN A 98 -19.38 13.86 -2.97
C ASN A 98 -19.16 12.34 -2.96
N GLU A 99 -17.91 11.88 -2.90
CA GLU A 99 -17.56 10.46 -2.78
C GLU A 99 -17.25 10.04 -1.33
N LEU A 100 -17.60 10.88 -0.36
CA LEU A 100 -17.55 10.53 1.05
C LEU A 100 -18.80 9.75 1.47
N TYR A 101 -18.58 8.59 2.07
CA TYR A 101 -19.62 7.74 2.60
C TYR A 101 -19.39 7.46 4.08
N ALA A 102 -20.47 7.20 4.81
CA ALA A 102 -20.40 6.73 6.19
C ALA A 102 -21.23 5.45 6.34
N GLU A 103 -20.71 4.53 7.13
CA GLU A 103 -21.30 3.24 7.44
C GLU A 103 -21.18 3.00 8.94
N SER A 104 -22.24 2.49 9.57
CA SER A 104 -22.13 1.94 10.92
C SER A 104 -22.10 0.42 10.87
N ASN A 105 -21.24 -0.19 11.69
CA ASN A 105 -21.16 -1.65 11.82
C ASN A 105 -22.43 -2.29 12.44
N ASP A 106 -23.22 -1.54 13.21
CA ASP A 106 -24.52 -2.00 13.76
C ASP A 106 -25.59 -0.90 13.67
N THR A 107 -26.31 -0.91 12.55
CA THR A 107 -27.44 -0.01 12.30
C THR A 107 -28.61 -0.18 13.27
N SER A 108 -28.65 -1.26 14.05
CA SER A 108 -29.67 -1.45 15.09
C SER A 108 -29.39 -0.59 16.34
N VAL A 109 -28.15 -0.12 16.52
CA VAL A 109 -27.73 0.82 17.58
C VAL A 109 -27.74 2.25 17.04
N ALA A 110 -27.03 2.49 15.94
CA ALA A 110 -27.02 3.79 15.28
C ALA A 110 -26.79 3.63 13.77
N SER A 111 -27.52 4.38 12.95
CA SER A 111 -27.26 4.44 11.50
C SER A 111 -26.47 5.70 11.17
N ALA A 112 -25.45 5.59 10.31
CA ALA A 112 -24.64 6.70 9.84
C ALA A 112 -24.78 6.89 8.32
N ARG A 113 -24.72 8.13 7.85
CA ARG A 113 -24.64 8.47 6.42
C ARG A 113 -23.99 9.84 6.24
N VAL A 114 -23.41 10.10 5.09
CA VAL A 114 -22.96 11.45 4.71
C VAL A 114 -23.96 12.06 3.74
N ARG A 115 -24.27 13.35 3.95
CA ARG A 115 -25.09 14.14 3.02
C ARG A 115 -24.62 15.58 3.05
N GLU A 116 -24.37 16.17 1.87
CA GLU A 116 -24.03 17.59 1.73
C GLU A 116 -22.85 17.99 2.66
N GLY A 117 -21.83 17.12 2.77
CA GLY A 117 -20.66 17.32 3.63
C GLY A 117 -20.90 17.23 5.13
N HIS A 118 -21.99 16.61 5.56
CA HIS A 118 -22.28 16.38 6.96
C HIS A 118 -22.43 14.88 7.24
N LEU A 119 -21.78 14.40 8.30
CA LEU A 119 -22.08 13.10 8.87
C LEU A 119 -23.36 13.22 9.70
N ILE A 120 -24.37 12.45 9.32
CA ILE A 120 -25.66 12.38 10.01
C ILE A 120 -25.77 10.99 10.66
N VAL A 121 -25.80 10.98 11.99
CA VAL A 121 -25.97 9.77 12.80
C VAL A 121 -27.35 9.78 13.44
N GLN A 122 -28.11 8.71 13.29
CA GLN A 122 -29.39 8.52 13.95
C GLN A 122 -29.30 7.41 14.99
N ILE A 123 -29.62 7.74 16.24
CA ILE A 123 -29.58 6.81 17.37
C ILE A 123 -30.88 6.02 17.46
N GLN A 124 -30.76 4.71 17.70
CA GLN A 124 -31.88 3.78 17.86
C GLN A 124 -31.96 3.23 19.29
N LYS A 125 -30.82 2.83 19.86
CA LYS A 125 -30.73 2.28 21.24
C LYS A 125 -29.31 2.43 21.79
N ALA A 126 -29.13 2.08 23.06
CA ALA A 126 -27.81 2.00 23.68
C ALA A 126 -26.94 0.88 23.06
N GLY A 127 -25.64 1.14 23.00
CA GLY A 127 -24.62 0.26 22.45
C GLY A 127 -23.41 1.07 21.98
N THR A 128 -22.34 0.36 21.63
CA THR A 128 -21.16 0.97 21.01
C THR A 128 -21.09 0.54 19.57
N VAL A 129 -20.85 1.48 18.66
CA VAL A 129 -20.67 1.21 17.23
C VAL A 129 -19.37 1.81 16.73
N THR A 130 -18.86 1.25 15.65
CA THR A 130 -17.84 1.86 14.83
C THR A 130 -18.51 2.48 13.61
N ILE A 131 -18.24 3.76 13.37
CA ILE A 131 -18.63 4.49 12.17
C ILE A 131 -17.40 4.57 11.28
N LYS A 132 -17.49 3.97 10.09
CA LYS A 132 -16.46 4.04 9.06
C LYS A 132 -16.79 5.16 8.09
N LEU A 133 -15.91 6.13 7.97
CA LEU A 133 -15.88 7.11 6.89
C LEU A 133 -15.02 6.57 5.76
N LEU A 134 -15.52 6.63 4.52
CA LEU A 134 -14.84 6.08 3.35
C LEU A 134 -14.75 7.15 2.26
N ALA A 135 -13.55 7.32 1.69
CA ALA A 135 -13.32 8.18 0.55
C ALA A 135 -12.29 7.61 -0.44
N LYS A 136 -12.13 8.29 -1.57
CA LYS A 136 -11.15 7.95 -2.60
C LYS A 136 -10.13 9.06 -2.78
N HIS A 137 -8.86 8.72 -2.58
CA HIS A 137 -7.72 9.59 -2.85
C HIS A 137 -7.53 9.82 -4.35
N THR A 138 -6.95 10.96 -4.74
CA THR A 138 -6.59 11.28 -6.14
C THR A 138 -5.67 10.25 -6.80
N SER A 139 -4.88 9.52 -6.01
CA SER A 139 -4.09 8.36 -6.45
C SER A 139 -4.93 7.13 -6.84
N GLY A 140 -6.21 7.13 -6.52
CA GLY A 140 -7.13 5.99 -6.66
C GLY A 140 -7.22 5.09 -5.43
N THR A 141 -6.40 5.30 -4.40
CA THR A 141 -6.43 4.56 -3.13
C THR A 141 -7.72 4.85 -2.37
N SER A 142 -8.38 3.80 -1.86
CA SER A 142 -9.52 3.98 -0.94
C SER A 142 -8.99 4.23 0.48
N ILE A 143 -9.46 5.30 1.10
CA ILE A 143 -9.06 5.73 2.44
C ILE A 143 -10.24 5.54 3.39
N GLN A 144 -9.96 5.04 4.59
CA GLN A 144 -10.92 4.80 5.67
C GLN A 144 -10.46 5.50 6.95
N ASP A 145 -11.41 6.11 7.65
CA ASP A 145 -11.31 6.60 9.03
C ASP A 145 -12.41 5.95 9.86
N HIS A 146 -12.06 5.43 11.04
CA HIS A 146 -12.95 4.78 11.96
C HIS A 146 -13.14 5.62 13.22
N LEU A 147 -14.41 5.91 13.53
CA LEU A 147 -14.80 6.60 14.75
C LEU A 147 -15.59 5.64 15.62
N GLU A 148 -15.25 5.53 16.90
CA GLU A 148 -16.11 4.87 17.88
C GLU A 148 -17.20 5.85 18.33
N LEU A 149 -18.45 5.38 18.36
CA LEU A 149 -19.56 6.09 18.99
C LEU A 149 -20.12 5.24 20.13
N GLN A 150 -19.94 5.73 21.35
CA GLN A 150 -20.53 5.15 22.56
C GLN A 150 -21.91 5.79 22.80
N VAL A 151 -22.97 4.98 22.72
CA VAL A 151 -24.35 5.38 23.05
C VAL A 151 -24.72 4.74 24.38
N THR A 152 -24.69 5.53 25.45
CA THR A 152 -24.96 5.04 26.81
C THR A 152 -26.29 5.59 27.32
N LYS A 153 -27.05 4.80 28.09
CA LYS A 153 -28.23 5.34 28.80
C LYS A 153 -27.76 6.42 29.78
N GLN A 154 -28.47 7.53 29.88
CA GLN A 154 -28.01 8.67 30.70
C GLN A 154 -27.70 8.32 32.16
N GLY A 155 -28.42 7.37 32.76
CA GLY A 155 -28.22 6.91 34.14
C GLY A 155 -27.30 5.69 34.28
N ASP A 156 -26.81 5.13 33.19
CA ASP A 156 -25.88 3.97 33.17
C ASP A 156 -24.44 4.46 33.28
N THR A 157 -24.11 4.96 34.47
CA THR A 157 -22.84 5.67 34.70
C THR A 157 -21.64 4.71 34.75
N ASN A 158 -21.89 3.41 35.00
CA ASN A 158 -20.86 2.37 34.98
C ASN A 158 -20.69 1.70 33.61
N GLY A 159 -21.63 1.91 32.67
CA GLY A 159 -21.57 1.40 31.30
C GLY A 159 -21.93 -0.07 31.16
N ASP A 160 -22.74 -0.64 32.06
CA ASP A 160 -23.14 -2.06 32.03
C ASP A 160 -24.46 -2.33 31.29
N GLY A 161 -25.04 -1.30 30.67
CA GLY A 161 -26.28 -1.34 29.90
C GLY A 161 -27.56 -1.20 30.74
N LYS A 162 -27.43 -1.09 32.07
CA LYS A 162 -28.55 -0.99 33.01
C LYS A 162 -28.46 0.30 33.79
N VAL A 163 -29.61 0.76 34.23
CA VAL A 163 -29.73 1.94 35.10
C VAL A 163 -30.20 1.42 36.45
N ASP A 164 -29.25 1.17 37.36
CA ASP A 164 -29.51 0.64 38.69
C ASP A 164 -28.48 1.10 39.74
N SER A 165 -28.66 0.72 41.00
CA SER A 165 -27.84 1.20 42.13
C SER A 165 -26.32 1.03 41.97
N ARG A 166 -25.84 0.19 41.05
CA ARG A 166 -24.41 0.05 40.76
C ARG A 166 -23.84 1.28 40.06
N ASP A 167 -24.67 2.06 39.36
CA ASP A 167 -24.25 3.34 38.76
C ASP A 167 -23.95 4.38 39.86
N ALA A 168 -24.82 4.48 40.87
CA ALA A 168 -24.56 5.33 42.04
C ALA A 168 -23.23 4.99 42.74
N LYS A 169 -22.88 3.69 42.79
CA LYS A 169 -21.58 3.25 43.30
C LYS A 169 -20.42 3.75 42.43
N ALA A 170 -20.56 3.73 41.11
CA ALA A 170 -19.50 4.18 40.20
C ALA A 170 -19.16 5.66 40.40
N ILE A 171 -20.17 6.54 40.48
CA ILE A 171 -19.96 7.96 40.81
C ILE A 171 -19.29 8.09 42.19
N SER A 172 -19.82 7.40 43.21
CA SER A 172 -19.29 7.48 44.57
C SER A 172 -17.84 7.00 44.68
N ASP A 173 -17.50 5.89 44.02
CA ASP A 173 -16.13 5.38 43.96
C ASP A 173 -15.21 6.37 43.23
N PHE A 174 -15.68 6.98 42.14
CA PHE A 174 -14.90 7.95 41.39
C PHE A 174 -14.55 9.18 42.25
N LEU A 175 -15.53 9.73 42.97
CA LEU A 175 -15.36 10.91 43.81
C LEU A 175 -14.54 10.66 45.08
N ASN A 176 -14.64 9.46 45.66
CA ASN A 176 -14.00 9.15 46.95
C ASN A 176 -12.65 8.45 46.84
N THR A 177 -12.28 7.94 45.66
CA THR A 177 -10.99 7.27 45.44
C THR A 177 -9.95 8.28 44.96
N PRO A 178 -8.82 8.47 45.66
CA PRO A 178 -7.73 9.29 45.16
C PRO A 178 -7.23 8.77 43.80
N ARG A 179 -7.15 9.65 42.80
CA ARG A 179 -6.66 9.34 41.46
C ARG A 179 -5.54 10.30 41.05
N PHE A 180 -4.58 9.79 40.29
CA PHE A 180 -3.50 10.60 39.69
C PHE A 180 -3.91 11.28 38.38
N ARG A 181 -5.11 10.97 37.85
CA ARG A 181 -5.68 11.57 36.64
C ARG A 181 -7.12 12.03 36.87
N GLY A 182 -7.54 13.04 36.13
CA GLY A 182 -8.96 13.42 36.01
C GLY A 182 -9.78 12.39 35.22
N PRO A 183 -11.12 12.56 35.15
CA PRO A 183 -11.97 11.73 34.30
C PRO A 183 -11.58 11.86 32.83
N THR A 184 -11.65 10.78 32.06
CA THR A 184 -11.66 10.90 30.60
C THR A 184 -12.97 11.54 30.16
N MET A 185 -13.05 12.01 28.91
CA MET A 185 -14.28 12.61 28.41
C MET A 185 -15.44 11.62 28.41
N SER A 186 -15.20 10.35 28.08
CA SER A 186 -16.20 9.27 28.18
C SER A 186 -16.65 8.99 29.62
N GLU A 187 -15.74 9.01 30.59
CA GLU A 187 -16.08 8.86 32.01
C GLU A 187 -16.91 10.05 32.49
N LEU A 188 -16.48 11.27 32.17
CA LEU A 188 -17.20 12.49 32.49
C LEU A 188 -18.61 12.46 31.89
N ASN A 189 -18.76 12.12 30.61
CA ASN A 189 -20.04 12.12 29.94
C ASN A 189 -21.07 11.17 30.57
N ARG A 190 -20.61 10.01 31.06
CA ARG A 190 -21.47 9.03 31.73
C ARG A 190 -21.79 9.39 33.17
N MET A 191 -20.85 10.00 33.88
CA MET A 191 -20.97 10.27 35.32
C MET A 191 -21.53 11.65 35.65
N ASP A 192 -21.40 12.63 34.74
CA ASP A 192 -22.09 13.93 34.77
C ASP A 192 -23.54 13.72 34.32
N VAL A 193 -24.37 13.32 35.28
CA VAL A 193 -25.77 12.97 35.05
C VAL A 193 -26.61 14.23 34.87
N ASN A 194 -26.24 15.32 35.57
CA ASN A 194 -26.99 16.57 35.56
C ASN A 194 -26.61 17.51 34.39
N ARG A 195 -25.54 17.17 33.65
CA ARG A 195 -25.05 17.85 32.44
C ARG A 195 -24.48 19.24 32.71
N ASP A 196 -23.94 19.47 33.91
CA ASP A 196 -23.35 20.75 34.31
C ASP A 196 -21.83 20.85 34.08
N SER A 197 -21.24 19.85 33.43
CA SER A 197 -19.80 19.70 33.15
C SER A 197 -18.93 19.51 34.39
N THR A 198 -19.52 19.31 35.57
CA THR A 198 -18.81 19.16 36.84
C THR A 198 -19.22 17.89 37.56
N LEU A 199 -18.37 16.86 37.51
CA LEU A 199 -18.62 15.63 38.26
C LEU A 199 -18.54 15.85 39.78
N ASN A 200 -19.68 15.79 40.48
CA ASN A 200 -19.78 16.01 41.92
C ASN A 200 -20.96 15.25 42.57
N MET A 201 -21.24 15.51 43.86
CA MET A 201 -22.31 14.80 44.59
C MET A 201 -23.73 15.16 44.13
N THR A 202 -23.88 16.24 43.35
CA THR A 202 -25.14 16.62 42.70
C THR A 202 -25.53 15.60 41.64
N ASP A 203 -24.57 15.04 40.89
CA ASP A 203 -24.82 13.97 39.92
C ASP A 203 -25.40 12.73 40.57
N LEU A 204 -24.85 12.36 41.73
CA LEU A 204 -25.36 11.24 42.51
C LEU A 204 -26.80 11.50 42.98
N SER A 205 -27.10 12.72 43.39
CA SER A 205 -28.45 13.14 43.80
C SER A 205 -29.43 13.08 42.62
N GLU A 206 -28.99 13.53 41.45
CA GLU A 206 -29.76 13.50 40.20
C GLU A 206 -30.00 12.08 39.70
N LEU A 207 -29.02 11.20 39.81
CA LEU A 207 -29.15 9.79 39.49
C LEU A 207 -30.17 9.10 40.39
N PHE A 208 -30.14 9.35 41.71
CA PHE A 208 -31.16 8.83 42.62
C PHE A 208 -32.56 9.33 42.29
N ARG A 209 -32.71 10.62 41.94
CA ARG A 209 -33.98 11.18 41.46
C ARG A 209 -34.45 10.42 40.21
N GLY A 210 -33.55 10.17 39.26
CA GLY A 210 -33.83 9.40 38.06
C GLY A 210 -34.32 7.97 38.32
N TYR A 211 -33.70 7.24 39.27
CA TYR A 211 -34.18 5.91 39.64
C TYR A 211 -35.61 5.92 40.17
N THR A 212 -35.94 6.89 41.03
CA THR A 212 -37.30 6.99 41.60
C THR A 212 -38.35 7.28 40.53
N GLN A 213 -37.96 8.04 39.49
CA GLN A 213 -38.83 8.40 38.37
C GLN A 213 -38.78 7.38 37.22
N ARG A 214 -37.88 6.40 37.28
CA ARG A 214 -37.55 5.48 36.18
C ARG A 214 -37.15 6.21 34.88
N SER A 215 -36.49 7.35 35.02
CA SER A 215 -35.99 8.16 33.91
C SER A 215 -34.50 7.87 33.60
N LEU A 216 -33.85 8.73 32.82
CA LEU A 216 -32.42 8.67 32.46
C LEU A 216 -32.02 7.42 31.65
N GLY A 217 -32.86 6.93 30.76
CA GLY A 217 -32.55 5.73 29.97
C GLY A 217 -33.09 4.43 30.58
N ALA A 218 -33.66 4.48 31.81
CA ALA A 218 -34.17 3.30 32.50
C ALA A 218 -35.46 2.77 31.85
N THR A 219 -36.41 3.67 31.58
CA THR A 219 -37.64 3.35 30.83
C THR A 219 -38.00 4.39 29.76
N ASP A 220 -37.36 5.55 29.81
CA ASP A 220 -37.34 6.58 28.77
C ASP A 220 -36.07 6.39 27.92
N ASN A 221 -36.12 6.70 26.61
CA ASN A 221 -35.00 6.44 25.70
C ASN A 221 -33.94 7.56 25.73
N HIS A 222 -33.54 8.03 26.92
CA HIS A 222 -32.52 9.08 27.06
C HIS A 222 -31.10 8.49 26.99
N TYR A 223 -30.28 9.04 26.12
CA TYR A 223 -28.92 8.60 25.87
C TYR A 223 -27.91 9.75 25.91
N VAL A 224 -26.72 9.46 26.41
CA VAL A 224 -25.53 10.32 26.30
C VAL A 224 -24.56 9.70 25.30
N LEU A 225 -23.91 10.54 24.49
CA LEU A 225 -23.09 10.11 23.37
C LEU A 225 -21.67 10.64 23.50
N THR A 226 -20.70 9.76 23.31
CA THR A 226 -19.28 10.13 23.16
C THR A 226 -18.75 9.60 21.84
N PHE A 227 -18.23 10.49 21.00
CA PHE A 227 -17.37 10.10 19.87
C PHE A 227 -15.95 9.90 20.38
N LYS A 228 -15.25 8.92 19.82
CA LYS A 228 -13.86 8.63 20.16
C LYS A 228 -13.06 8.26 18.91
N GLN A 229 -11.85 8.80 18.80
CA GLN A 229 -10.93 8.45 17.71
C GLN A 229 -10.49 6.99 17.83
N ILE A 230 -10.64 6.22 16.75
CA ILE A 230 -9.90 4.96 16.58
C ILE A 230 -8.62 5.32 15.82
N GLN A 231 -7.50 4.72 16.23
CA GLN A 231 -6.22 4.93 15.57
C GLN A 231 -6.15 3.98 14.39
N ASP A 232 -6.22 4.52 13.18
CA ASP A 232 -6.18 3.76 11.94
C ASP A 232 -4.74 3.57 11.45
N ALA A 233 -4.59 2.66 10.50
CA ALA A 233 -3.29 2.38 9.90
C ALA A 233 -2.97 3.42 8.80
N PRO A 234 -1.69 3.76 8.58
CA PRO A 234 -1.32 4.75 7.57
C PRO A 234 -1.47 4.21 6.15
N TYR A 235 -1.51 5.14 5.19
CA TYR A 235 -1.60 4.88 3.77
C TYR A 235 -0.32 5.31 3.03
N ALA A 236 0.00 4.55 1.98
CA ALA A 236 0.97 4.96 0.98
C ALA A 236 0.22 5.39 -0.28
N VAL A 237 0.19 6.69 -0.54
CA VAL A 237 -0.47 7.28 -1.71
C VAL A 237 0.55 7.81 -2.71
N ASN A 238 0.12 8.02 -3.96
CA ASN A 238 0.99 8.45 -5.07
C ASN A 238 2.27 7.61 -5.20
N ALA A 239 2.17 6.31 -4.98
CA ALA A 239 3.31 5.41 -5.09
C ALA A 239 3.75 5.28 -6.55
N GLU A 240 5.03 5.50 -6.81
CA GLU A 240 5.62 5.46 -8.15
C GLU A 240 7.01 4.80 -8.13
N LEU A 241 7.46 4.33 -9.30
CA LEU A 241 8.85 3.92 -9.52
C LEU A 241 9.56 4.98 -10.34
N THR A 242 10.74 5.39 -9.88
CA THR A 242 11.61 6.33 -10.58
C THR A 242 12.91 5.64 -10.98
N GLY A 243 13.51 6.08 -12.10
CA GLY A 243 14.71 5.48 -12.69
C GLY A 243 14.46 4.83 -14.05
N GLU A 244 15.54 4.35 -14.68
CA GLU A 244 15.46 3.66 -15.98
C GLU A 244 15.27 2.15 -15.78
N MET A 245 14.35 1.53 -16.52
CA MET A 245 14.16 0.07 -16.57
C MET A 245 15.25 -0.57 -17.44
N LYS A 246 16.49 -0.50 -16.95
CA LYS A 246 17.70 -0.91 -17.67
C LYS A 246 18.67 -1.61 -16.72
N MET A 247 19.26 -2.70 -17.19
CA MET A 247 20.26 -3.45 -16.41
C MET A 247 21.41 -2.53 -15.96
N GLY A 248 21.80 -2.63 -14.68
CA GLY A 248 22.82 -1.81 -14.04
C GLY A 248 22.31 -0.46 -13.51
N SER A 249 21.08 -0.06 -13.84
CA SER A 249 20.45 1.13 -13.25
C SER A 249 19.87 0.81 -11.87
N THR A 250 19.88 1.81 -10.98
CA THR A 250 19.13 1.77 -9.74
C THR A 250 17.75 2.39 -9.96
N ILE A 251 16.71 1.66 -9.60
CA ILE A 251 15.33 2.16 -9.53
C ILE A 251 14.92 2.37 -8.08
N THR A 252 14.10 3.39 -7.85
CA THR A 252 13.71 3.83 -6.51
C THR A 252 12.20 3.93 -6.39
N GLY A 253 11.65 3.30 -5.35
CA GLY A 253 10.26 3.50 -4.96
C GLY A 253 10.05 4.79 -4.19
N THR A 254 9.09 5.61 -4.61
CA THR A 254 8.65 6.80 -3.90
C THR A 254 7.16 6.70 -3.61
N TYR A 255 6.73 7.34 -2.51
CA TYR A 255 5.33 7.44 -2.11
C TYR A 255 5.16 8.65 -1.19
N ASN A 256 3.92 9.14 -1.06
CA ASN A 256 3.52 10.07 -0.02
C ASN A 256 2.91 9.28 1.14
N TYR A 257 3.41 9.52 2.34
CA TYR A 257 2.82 9.01 3.57
C TYR A 257 1.57 9.83 3.91
N LEU A 258 0.51 9.13 4.32
CA LEU A 258 -0.72 9.74 4.76
C LEU A 258 -1.24 8.99 5.99
N ASP A 259 -1.58 9.74 7.03
CA ASP A 259 -2.22 9.27 8.25
C ASP A 259 -3.30 10.27 8.64
N LEU A 260 -4.52 9.81 8.93
CA LEU A 260 -5.68 10.69 9.11
C LEU A 260 -5.73 11.29 10.51
N GLU A 261 -5.12 10.62 11.50
CA GLU A 261 -4.99 11.09 12.86
C GLU A 261 -3.80 12.05 13.02
N GLY A 262 -2.92 12.09 12.02
CA GLY A 262 -1.74 12.95 11.97
C GLY A 262 -0.53 12.34 12.67
N ASP A 263 -0.50 11.01 12.82
CA ASP A 263 0.66 10.31 13.35
C ASP A 263 1.84 10.37 12.38
N ASP A 264 2.99 10.79 12.87
CA ASP A 264 4.23 10.90 12.08
C ASP A 264 4.64 9.54 11.48
N GLN A 265 5.24 9.57 10.29
CA GLN A 265 5.79 8.38 9.65
C GLN A 265 6.94 7.78 10.48
N GLY A 266 6.91 6.46 10.67
CA GLY A 266 8.00 5.70 11.27
C GLY A 266 9.22 5.54 10.35
N ASP A 267 10.39 5.35 10.97
CA ASP A 267 11.69 5.27 10.27
C ASP A 267 11.86 4.03 9.35
N ASN A 268 10.98 3.02 9.46
CA ASN A 268 11.18 1.70 8.85
C ASN A 268 9.99 1.21 7.98
N PRO A 269 9.59 1.94 6.92
CA PRO A 269 8.64 1.40 5.95
C PRO A 269 9.16 0.08 5.34
N LEU A 270 8.27 -0.86 5.06
CA LEU A 270 8.65 -2.17 4.52
C LEU A 270 8.57 -2.16 3.00
N TYR A 271 9.63 -2.61 2.36
CA TYR A 271 9.72 -2.77 0.92
C TYR A 271 9.88 -4.24 0.57
N GLN A 272 9.30 -4.65 -0.56
CA GLN A 272 9.58 -5.94 -1.17
C GLN A 272 9.48 -5.81 -2.69
N TRP A 273 10.55 -6.17 -3.40
CA TRP A 273 10.58 -6.20 -4.86
C TRP A 273 10.09 -7.54 -5.41
N TYR A 274 9.47 -7.47 -6.58
CA TYR A 274 8.95 -8.61 -7.33
C TYR A 274 9.31 -8.46 -8.81
N SER A 275 9.45 -9.58 -9.50
CA SER A 275 9.56 -9.63 -10.96
C SER A 275 8.38 -10.41 -11.55
N ALA A 276 7.91 -10.04 -12.74
CA ALA A 276 6.81 -10.70 -13.42
C ALA A 276 7.06 -10.77 -14.93
N SER A 277 6.35 -11.66 -15.65
CA SER A 277 6.53 -11.79 -17.10
C SER A 277 5.86 -10.69 -17.92
N ASP A 278 4.87 -9.99 -17.35
CA ASP A 278 4.14 -8.90 -18.02
C ASP A 278 3.80 -7.72 -17.09
N VAL A 279 3.28 -6.65 -17.71
CA VAL A 279 2.90 -5.40 -17.03
C VAL A 279 1.73 -5.54 -16.05
N THR A 280 0.90 -6.59 -16.19
CA THR A 280 -0.18 -6.88 -15.23
C THR A 280 0.41 -7.43 -13.93
N GLY A 281 1.49 -8.20 -14.07
CA GLY A 281 2.16 -8.96 -13.03
C GLY A 281 1.23 -9.89 -12.24
N ILE A 282 0.30 -10.55 -12.91
CA ILE A 282 -0.51 -11.60 -12.28
C ILE A 282 0.40 -12.72 -11.74
N ASP A 283 1.54 -12.95 -12.37
CA ASP A 283 2.52 -14.00 -12.06
C ASP A 283 3.72 -13.53 -11.21
N LYS A 284 3.63 -12.34 -10.58
CA LYS A 284 4.70 -11.75 -9.75
C LYS A 284 5.35 -12.80 -8.84
N GLN A 285 6.67 -12.88 -8.92
CA GLN A 285 7.52 -13.67 -8.04
C GLN A 285 8.39 -12.75 -7.20
N GLU A 286 8.52 -13.07 -5.91
CA GLU A 286 9.35 -12.32 -4.98
C GLU A 286 10.82 -12.39 -5.40
N ILE A 287 11.50 -11.24 -5.40
CA ILE A 287 12.95 -11.17 -5.51
C ILE A 287 13.52 -11.27 -4.09
N THR A 288 13.98 -12.46 -3.72
CA THR A 288 14.41 -12.76 -2.35
C THR A 288 15.48 -11.78 -1.85
N GLY A 289 15.24 -11.20 -0.67
CA GLY A 289 16.16 -10.28 -0.01
C GLY A 289 16.15 -8.85 -0.56
N ALA A 290 15.37 -8.56 -1.61
CA ALA A 290 15.20 -7.22 -2.12
C ALA A 290 14.14 -6.46 -1.30
N THR A 291 14.56 -5.99 -0.11
CA THR A 291 13.69 -5.32 0.88
C THR A 291 14.05 -3.85 1.12
N SER A 292 14.81 -3.24 0.21
CA SER A 292 15.22 -1.84 0.27
C SER A 292 14.32 -0.96 -0.60
N LYS A 293 14.25 0.34 -0.28
CA LYS A 293 13.56 1.36 -1.10
C LYS A 293 14.10 1.41 -2.54
N GLU A 294 15.39 1.16 -2.68
CA GLU A 294 16.14 1.16 -3.94
C GLU A 294 16.44 -0.27 -4.37
N TYR A 295 16.50 -0.50 -5.68
CA TYR A 295 16.87 -1.77 -6.27
C TYR A 295 17.81 -1.57 -7.44
N LEU A 296 18.99 -2.19 -7.38
CA LEU A 296 19.93 -2.28 -8.49
C LEU A 296 19.46 -3.40 -9.42
N ILE A 297 19.07 -3.03 -10.64
CA ILE A 297 18.58 -3.97 -11.66
C ILE A 297 19.70 -4.91 -12.10
N ARG A 298 19.42 -6.21 -12.07
CA ARG A 298 20.40 -7.26 -12.37
C ARG A 298 20.13 -7.91 -13.73
N VAL A 299 21.05 -8.78 -14.13
CA VAL A 299 20.97 -9.49 -15.41
C VAL A 299 19.75 -10.44 -15.45
N GLU A 300 19.36 -11.02 -14.32
CA GLU A 300 18.20 -11.90 -14.20
C GLU A 300 16.84 -11.22 -14.40
N ASP A 301 16.82 -9.89 -14.39
CA ASP A 301 15.60 -9.08 -14.55
C ASP A 301 15.32 -8.74 -16.01
N ILE A 302 16.30 -8.90 -16.92
CA ILE A 302 16.15 -8.56 -18.34
C ILE A 302 14.95 -9.28 -18.94
N GLY A 303 14.10 -8.51 -19.62
CA GLY A 303 12.86 -8.98 -20.24
C GLY A 303 11.69 -9.14 -19.26
N LYS A 304 11.87 -8.91 -17.96
CA LYS A 304 10.81 -8.94 -16.94
C LYS A 304 10.32 -7.54 -16.57
N TYR A 305 9.15 -7.49 -15.95
CA TYR A 305 8.61 -6.29 -15.35
C TYR A 305 8.90 -6.30 -13.84
N LEU A 306 9.38 -5.18 -13.32
CA LEU A 306 9.68 -5.03 -11.89
C LEU A 306 8.52 -4.33 -11.17
N PHE A 307 8.21 -4.82 -9.97
CA PHE A 307 7.19 -4.29 -9.09
C PHE A 307 7.76 -4.12 -7.69
N LEU A 308 7.25 -3.11 -6.98
CA LEU A 308 7.57 -2.85 -5.60
C LEU A 308 6.30 -2.84 -4.77
N LYS A 309 6.29 -3.59 -3.68
CA LYS A 309 5.31 -3.43 -2.61
C LYS A 309 5.89 -2.49 -1.56
N ILE A 310 5.17 -1.42 -1.25
CA ILE A 310 5.49 -0.45 -0.20
C ILE A 310 4.45 -0.61 0.90
N THR A 311 4.88 -0.87 2.13
CA THR A 311 4.01 -0.89 3.31
C THR A 311 4.41 0.25 4.24
N PRO A 312 3.59 1.30 4.38
CA PRO A 312 3.91 2.44 5.24
C PRO A 312 3.86 2.01 6.72
N GLN A 313 4.59 2.74 7.55
CA GLN A 313 4.54 2.57 9.01
C GLN A 313 4.38 3.91 9.72
N ALA A 314 3.54 3.95 10.74
CA ALA A 314 3.35 5.08 11.64
C ALA A 314 4.25 4.95 12.88
N MET A 315 4.53 6.06 13.56
CA MET A 315 5.26 6.05 14.84
C MET A 315 4.40 5.58 16.02
N LYS A 316 3.08 5.77 15.93
CA LYS A 316 2.10 5.49 16.99
C LYS A 316 0.82 4.92 16.34
N GLY A 317 -0.21 4.71 17.15
CA GLY A 317 -1.48 4.17 16.67
C GLY A 317 -1.36 2.76 16.10
N GLU A 318 -2.11 2.49 15.03
CA GLU A 318 -1.96 1.26 14.26
C GLU A 318 -0.73 1.36 13.33
N ILE A 319 0.38 0.79 13.81
CA ILE A 319 1.71 1.01 13.23
C ILE A 319 1.82 0.62 11.75
N LYS A 320 1.08 -0.36 11.24
CA LYS A 320 1.36 -0.97 9.92
C LYS A 320 0.19 -0.81 8.96
N GLY A 321 0.39 -0.03 7.92
CA GLY A 321 -0.58 0.17 6.84
C GLY A 321 -0.75 -1.02 5.90
N GLU A 322 -1.71 -0.88 4.99
CA GLU A 322 -1.86 -1.78 3.85
C GLU A 322 -0.75 -1.52 2.81
N GLY A 323 -0.24 -2.60 2.21
CA GLY A 323 0.84 -2.49 1.24
C GLY A 323 0.33 -2.16 -0.16
N VAL A 324 0.79 -1.05 -0.74
CA VAL A 324 0.52 -0.68 -2.13
C VAL A 324 1.55 -1.33 -3.06
N ILE A 325 1.10 -1.83 -4.22
CA ILE A 325 2.00 -2.38 -5.25
C ILE A 325 2.05 -1.41 -6.42
N VAL A 326 3.27 -1.02 -6.81
CA VAL A 326 3.55 -0.23 -8.00
C VAL A 326 4.44 -1.03 -8.95
N GLY A 327 4.23 -0.87 -10.25
CA GLY A 327 4.96 -1.59 -11.30
C GLY A 327 5.56 -0.67 -12.34
N GLY A 328 6.68 -1.10 -12.92
CA GLY A 328 7.23 -0.48 -14.12
C GLY A 328 6.30 -0.64 -15.32
N THR A 329 6.24 0.36 -16.19
CA THR A 329 5.42 0.34 -17.40
C THR A 329 6.11 -0.34 -18.59
N ALA A 330 7.41 -0.60 -18.47
CA ALA A 330 8.22 -1.25 -19.49
C ALA A 330 9.01 -2.43 -18.87
N ALA A 331 9.26 -3.45 -19.69
CA ALA A 331 10.17 -4.52 -19.32
C ALA A 331 11.60 -3.98 -19.19
N VAL A 332 12.39 -4.60 -18.31
CA VAL A 332 13.80 -4.29 -18.17
C VAL A 332 14.52 -4.57 -19.48
N THR A 333 15.19 -3.55 -19.98
CA THR A 333 16.01 -3.65 -21.18
C THR A 333 17.46 -3.90 -20.81
N GLN A 334 18.17 -4.55 -21.73
CA GLN A 334 19.61 -4.51 -21.66
C GLN A 334 20.09 -3.11 -22.00
N GLY A 335 21.04 -2.58 -21.22
CA GLY A 335 21.69 -1.34 -21.57
C GLY A 335 22.45 -1.44 -22.89
N ALA A 336 22.57 -0.33 -23.62
CA ALA A 336 23.43 -0.23 -24.79
C ALA A 336 24.91 -0.31 -24.34
N LEU A 337 25.44 -1.51 -24.15
CA LEU A 337 26.88 -1.76 -24.16
C LEU A 337 27.26 -2.08 -25.61
N SER A 338 27.56 -1.03 -26.38
CA SER A 338 28.26 -1.20 -27.66
C SER A 338 29.75 -1.29 -27.33
N ALA A 339 30.27 -2.51 -27.26
CA ALA A 339 31.71 -2.71 -27.37
C ALA A 339 32.07 -2.53 -28.84
N ASP A 340 32.51 -1.33 -29.22
CA ASP A 340 32.98 -1.03 -30.57
C ASP A 340 34.50 -1.21 -30.63
N VAL A 341 35.01 -1.49 -31.83
CA VAL A 341 36.46 -1.44 -32.08
C VAL A 341 36.88 0.02 -32.06
N GLN A 342 37.67 0.40 -31.06
CA GLN A 342 38.26 1.73 -30.94
C GLN A 342 39.41 1.92 -31.93
N SER A 343 40.28 0.91 -32.06
CA SER A 343 41.42 0.96 -32.99
C SER A 343 41.98 -0.42 -33.34
N LEU A 344 42.69 -0.49 -34.46
CA LEU A 344 43.42 -1.67 -34.95
C LEU A 344 44.88 -1.31 -35.19
N SER A 345 45.79 -2.21 -34.82
CA SER A 345 47.20 -2.15 -35.19
C SER A 345 47.61 -3.49 -35.83
N PRO A 346 48.14 -3.52 -37.06
CA PRO A 346 48.21 -2.39 -37.98
C PRO A 346 46.81 -1.87 -38.35
N VAL A 347 46.72 -0.60 -38.75
CA VAL A 347 45.47 -0.02 -39.25
C VAL A 347 45.07 -0.74 -40.53
N ASN A 348 43.77 -0.90 -40.78
CA ASN A 348 43.27 -1.56 -41.98
C ASN A 348 43.87 -0.96 -43.27
N GLY A 349 44.44 -1.82 -44.11
CA GLY A 349 45.10 -1.46 -45.37
C GLY A 349 46.55 -0.99 -45.24
N THR A 350 47.15 -1.04 -44.06
CA THR A 350 48.57 -0.64 -43.87
C THR A 350 49.50 -1.54 -44.68
N THR A 351 50.50 -0.95 -45.32
CA THR A 351 51.58 -1.65 -46.04
C THR A 351 52.90 -1.53 -45.30
N GLY A 352 53.83 -2.47 -45.49
CA GLY A 352 55.13 -2.39 -44.82
C GLY A 352 55.11 -2.83 -43.36
N VAL A 353 54.13 -3.66 -42.99
CA VAL A 353 54.01 -4.19 -41.62
C VAL A 353 55.13 -5.21 -41.38
N GLY A 354 55.85 -5.08 -40.27
CA GLY A 354 56.91 -6.03 -39.92
C GLY A 354 56.33 -7.43 -39.75
N VAL A 355 57.01 -8.46 -40.26
CA VAL A 355 56.51 -9.85 -40.20
C VAL A 355 56.38 -10.40 -38.77
N ASN A 356 56.99 -9.72 -37.80
CA ASN A 356 56.93 -10.04 -36.37
C ASN A 356 56.15 -9.00 -35.54
N ASP A 357 55.58 -7.97 -36.17
CA ASP A 357 54.84 -6.93 -35.46
C ASP A 357 53.58 -7.54 -34.81
N PRO A 358 53.23 -7.13 -33.57
CA PRO A 358 52.02 -7.61 -32.92
C PRO A 358 50.77 -7.06 -33.61
N LEU A 359 49.73 -7.90 -33.64
CA LEU A 359 48.41 -7.51 -34.13
C LEU A 359 47.54 -7.17 -32.91
N VAL A 360 47.04 -5.94 -32.84
CA VAL A 360 46.35 -5.40 -31.65
C VAL A 360 44.96 -4.91 -32.02
N ILE A 361 43.98 -5.27 -31.17
CA ILE A 361 42.61 -4.75 -31.22
C ILE A 361 42.35 -4.03 -29.90
N THR A 362 41.91 -2.77 -29.97
CA THR A 362 41.47 -2.00 -28.80
C THR A 362 39.97 -1.80 -28.88
N TYR A 363 39.25 -2.12 -27.81
CA TYR A 363 37.81 -1.94 -27.70
C TYR A 363 37.43 -0.74 -26.83
N THR A 364 36.22 -0.23 -27.00
CA THR A 364 35.70 0.91 -26.20
C THR A 364 35.41 0.56 -24.73
N VAL A 365 35.42 -0.73 -24.38
CA VAL A 365 35.15 -1.27 -23.03
C VAL A 365 36.08 -2.46 -22.74
N PRO A 366 36.29 -2.85 -21.46
CA PRO A 366 37.01 -4.07 -21.11
C PRO A 366 36.41 -5.30 -21.79
N VAL A 367 37.27 -6.25 -22.16
CA VAL A 367 36.87 -7.47 -22.87
C VAL A 367 37.32 -8.74 -22.15
N TYR A 368 36.55 -9.81 -22.31
CA TYR A 368 36.78 -11.09 -21.67
C TYR A 368 36.60 -12.25 -22.66
N ASP A 369 37.35 -13.33 -22.43
CA ASP A 369 37.18 -14.60 -23.14
C ASP A 369 35.86 -15.27 -22.79
N VAL A 370 35.27 -15.98 -23.76
CA VAL A 370 34.13 -16.85 -23.49
C VAL A 370 34.52 -18.11 -22.70
N PRO A 371 33.64 -18.62 -21.82
CA PRO A 371 33.77 -19.97 -21.28
C PRO A 371 33.72 -21.02 -22.40
N GLN A 372 34.87 -21.66 -22.64
CA GLN A 372 35.13 -22.82 -23.52
C GLN A 372 34.04 -23.22 -24.52
N ARG A 373 33.95 -22.51 -25.65
CA ARG A 373 33.24 -23.00 -26.85
C ARG A 373 34.22 -23.63 -27.82
N SER A 374 33.92 -24.85 -28.27
CA SER A 374 34.68 -25.54 -29.33
C SER A 374 34.23 -25.05 -30.71
N GLY A 375 35.18 -24.93 -31.65
CA GLY A 375 34.90 -24.66 -33.07
C GLY A 375 34.88 -23.19 -33.48
N ILE A 376 35.41 -22.29 -32.66
CA ILE A 376 35.47 -20.85 -32.93
C ILE A 376 36.94 -20.42 -32.90
N TYR A 377 37.37 -19.72 -33.95
CA TYR A 377 38.78 -19.34 -34.15
C TYR A 377 38.90 -17.92 -34.68
N ILE A 378 39.88 -17.16 -34.19
CA ILE A 378 40.43 -16.03 -34.94
C ILE A 378 41.29 -16.64 -36.05
N LYS A 379 41.16 -16.14 -37.28
CA LYS A 379 41.92 -16.67 -38.43
C LYS A 379 42.78 -15.60 -39.03
N ILE A 380 44.02 -15.95 -39.34
CA ILE A 380 44.91 -15.16 -40.19
C ILE A 380 44.98 -15.86 -41.53
N ARG A 381 44.47 -15.19 -42.56
CA ARG A 381 44.47 -15.69 -43.93
C ARG A 381 45.48 -14.91 -44.74
N ASP A 382 46.35 -15.64 -45.42
CA ASP A 382 47.17 -15.11 -46.50
C ASP A 382 46.29 -14.96 -47.74
N LEU A 383 46.11 -13.72 -48.18
CA LEU A 383 45.33 -13.37 -49.35
C LEU A 383 46.15 -13.51 -50.65
N THR A 384 47.47 -13.48 -50.56
CA THR A 384 48.37 -13.72 -51.69
C THR A 384 48.33 -15.19 -52.11
N GLU A 385 48.42 -16.11 -51.14
CA GLU A 385 48.40 -17.56 -51.38
C GLU A 385 47.01 -18.20 -51.19
N ASN A 386 46.04 -17.42 -50.72
CA ASN A 386 44.67 -17.85 -50.43
C ASN A 386 44.58 -19.05 -49.47
N GLN A 387 45.34 -18.99 -48.37
CA GLN A 387 45.40 -20.06 -47.36
C GLN A 387 45.29 -19.49 -45.93
N ILE A 388 44.84 -20.31 -44.99
CA ILE A 388 44.87 -19.95 -43.56
C ILE A 388 46.26 -20.25 -43.02
N VAL A 389 46.95 -19.23 -42.51
CA VAL A 389 48.29 -19.36 -41.94
C VAL A 389 48.22 -19.77 -40.48
N LYS A 390 47.24 -19.25 -39.74
CA LYS A 390 47.09 -19.55 -38.32
C LYS A 390 45.65 -19.39 -37.84
N GLU A 391 45.28 -20.25 -36.89
CA GLU A 391 44.01 -20.21 -36.17
C GLU A 391 44.29 -20.09 -34.68
N TYR A 392 43.59 -19.19 -33.99
CA TYR A 392 43.71 -18.97 -32.55
C TYR A 392 42.42 -19.38 -31.87
N SER A 393 42.52 -20.35 -30.95
CA SER A 393 41.40 -20.80 -30.15
C SER A 393 41.48 -20.23 -28.73
N VAL A 394 40.33 -20.15 -28.05
CA VAL A 394 40.25 -19.72 -26.64
C VAL A 394 41.02 -20.68 -25.70
N LYS A 395 41.29 -21.92 -26.13
CA LYS A 395 41.98 -22.92 -25.29
C LYS A 395 43.49 -22.78 -25.30
N ASP A 396 44.05 -22.23 -26.38
CA ASP A 396 45.50 -22.30 -26.63
C ASP A 396 46.25 -21.06 -26.13
N GLN A 397 45.54 -19.99 -25.73
CA GLN A 397 46.10 -18.74 -25.17
C GLN A 397 47.26 -18.12 -25.99
N ASP A 398 47.23 -18.28 -27.31
CA ASP A 398 48.21 -17.68 -28.23
C ASP A 398 48.01 -16.16 -28.46
N TYR A 399 47.10 -15.55 -27.71
CA TYR A 399 46.87 -14.11 -27.62
C TYR A 399 46.73 -13.71 -26.14
N THR A 400 46.94 -12.43 -25.84
CA THR A 400 46.73 -11.88 -24.49
C THR A 400 45.59 -10.88 -24.49
N ILE A 401 44.85 -10.85 -23.38
CA ILE A 401 43.87 -9.80 -23.07
C ILE A 401 44.40 -9.01 -21.88
N ASN A 402 44.49 -7.69 -22.05
CA ASN A 402 44.77 -6.75 -20.97
C ASN A 402 43.71 -5.65 -21.00
N ASP A 403 42.74 -5.76 -20.09
CA ASP A 403 41.59 -4.85 -19.99
C ASP A 403 40.79 -4.77 -21.31
N ASN A 404 40.88 -3.66 -22.04
CA ASN A 404 40.21 -3.46 -23.33
C ASN A 404 41.09 -3.78 -24.56
N ILE A 405 42.28 -4.36 -24.36
CA ILE A 405 43.27 -4.61 -25.42
C ILE A 405 43.49 -6.10 -25.63
N VAL A 406 43.31 -6.56 -26.87
CA VAL A 406 43.67 -7.91 -27.33
C VAL A 406 44.95 -7.83 -28.16
N THR A 407 45.96 -8.65 -27.84
CA THR A 407 47.24 -8.69 -28.55
C THR A 407 47.56 -10.09 -29.06
N ILE A 408 47.79 -10.23 -30.37
CA ILE A 408 48.24 -11.45 -31.03
C ILE A 408 49.72 -11.28 -31.38
N THR A 409 50.57 -12.21 -30.94
CA THR A 409 52.02 -12.17 -31.21
C THR A 409 52.44 -13.34 -32.10
N ASN A 410 53.56 -13.15 -32.82
CA ASN A 410 54.18 -14.17 -33.67
C ASN A 410 53.19 -14.89 -34.61
N PRO A 411 52.59 -14.16 -35.58
CA PRO A 411 51.54 -14.74 -36.42
C PRO A 411 52.05 -15.69 -37.50
N GLY A 412 53.36 -15.74 -37.72
CA GLY A 412 53.98 -16.58 -38.75
C GLY A 412 53.84 -15.98 -40.14
N LEU A 413 54.01 -14.66 -40.26
CA LEU A 413 53.83 -13.94 -41.52
C LEU A 413 55.05 -14.08 -42.43
N THR A 414 54.79 -14.09 -43.74
CA THR A 414 55.77 -14.05 -44.82
C THR A 414 55.92 -12.64 -45.37
N TYR A 415 57.13 -12.27 -45.79
CA TYR A 415 57.43 -10.98 -46.41
C TYR A 415 56.69 -10.77 -47.73
N GLY A 416 56.27 -9.54 -48.02
CA GLY A 416 55.62 -9.14 -49.27
C GLY A 416 54.21 -9.69 -49.51
N HIS A 417 53.58 -10.28 -48.48
CA HIS A 417 52.27 -10.92 -48.59
C HIS A 417 51.17 -10.02 -48.03
N GLN A 418 49.96 -10.17 -48.57
CA GLN A 418 48.77 -9.51 -48.05
C GLN A 418 48.00 -10.47 -47.14
N TYR A 419 47.56 -9.99 -45.98
CA TYR A 419 46.83 -10.79 -45.00
C TYR A 419 45.47 -10.18 -44.67
N SER A 420 44.53 -11.02 -44.24
CA SER A 420 43.34 -10.63 -43.49
C SER A 420 43.30 -11.29 -42.12
N ILE A 421 42.87 -10.55 -41.11
CA ILE A 421 42.53 -11.08 -39.79
C ILE A 421 41.01 -11.12 -39.68
N GLU A 422 40.49 -12.30 -39.34
CA GLU A 422 39.06 -12.60 -39.25
C GLU A 422 38.73 -12.94 -37.78
N VAL A 423 38.02 -12.06 -37.09
CA VAL A 423 37.59 -12.25 -35.69
C VAL A 423 36.07 -12.44 -35.65
N PRO A 424 35.57 -13.64 -35.31
CA PRO A 424 34.13 -13.88 -35.17
C PRO A 424 33.50 -12.94 -34.13
N TRP A 425 32.28 -12.47 -34.41
CA TRP A 425 31.59 -11.48 -33.56
C TRP A 425 31.35 -11.93 -32.11
N PHE A 426 31.33 -13.24 -31.86
CA PHE A 426 31.16 -13.84 -30.55
C PHE A 426 32.47 -14.37 -29.92
N PHE A 427 33.63 -13.97 -30.44
CA PHE A 427 34.91 -14.44 -29.89
C PHE A 427 35.21 -13.80 -28.53
N PHE A 428 34.99 -12.49 -28.40
CA PHE A 428 35.20 -11.73 -27.17
C PHE A 428 33.89 -11.12 -26.66
N TYR A 429 33.80 -10.88 -25.35
CA TYR A 429 32.64 -10.32 -24.67
C TYR A 429 33.00 -9.02 -23.94
N GLY A 430 32.17 -7.99 -24.05
CA GLY A 430 32.36 -6.72 -23.33
C GLY A 430 31.68 -6.73 -21.96
N GLY A 431 32.27 -6.08 -20.95
CA GLY A 431 31.66 -5.95 -19.63
C GLY A 431 32.39 -5.05 -18.64
N GLU A 432 31.69 -4.65 -17.58
CA GLU A 432 32.28 -4.09 -16.35
C GLU A 432 32.30 -5.21 -15.30
N ASP A 433 33.49 -5.60 -14.87
CA ASP A 433 33.76 -6.81 -14.09
C ASP A 433 33.35 -8.11 -14.82
N SER A 434 33.84 -9.26 -14.36
CA SER A 434 33.84 -10.58 -15.03
C SER A 434 32.46 -11.19 -15.38
N HIS A 435 31.41 -10.39 -15.41
CA HIS A 435 30.05 -10.74 -15.77
C HIS A 435 29.90 -10.59 -17.29
N TYR A 436 29.72 -11.70 -17.99
CA TYR A 436 29.60 -11.75 -19.45
C TYR A 436 28.35 -11.02 -19.95
N VAL A 437 28.49 -9.80 -20.44
CA VAL A 437 27.31 -8.96 -20.72
C VAL A 437 26.79 -9.10 -22.16
N ASN A 438 27.65 -9.33 -23.15
CA ASN A 438 27.26 -9.72 -24.52
C ASN A 438 28.51 -10.02 -25.37
N PRO A 439 28.38 -10.76 -26.49
CA PRO A 439 29.39 -10.71 -27.55
C PRO A 439 29.58 -9.24 -27.96
N ILE A 440 30.82 -8.83 -28.16
CA ILE A 440 31.17 -7.46 -28.56
C ILE A 440 30.28 -7.03 -29.74
N GLY A 441 29.86 -5.76 -29.80
CA GLY A 441 28.84 -5.17 -30.70
C GLY A 441 29.10 -5.28 -32.21
N LEU A 442 29.98 -6.18 -32.62
CA LEU A 442 30.11 -6.66 -33.97
C LEU A 442 28.80 -7.35 -34.39
N SER A 443 28.00 -6.70 -35.22
CA SER A 443 26.83 -7.32 -35.86
C SER A 443 27.22 -8.40 -36.89
N THR A 444 28.51 -8.49 -37.23
CA THR A 444 29.10 -9.39 -38.24
C THR A 444 30.57 -9.72 -37.91
N LEU A 445 31.21 -10.62 -38.68
CA LEU A 445 32.66 -10.88 -38.64
C LEU A 445 33.48 -9.57 -38.70
N LEU A 446 34.36 -9.33 -37.73
CA LEU A 446 35.39 -8.28 -37.83
C LEU A 446 36.48 -8.77 -38.77
N MET A 447 36.73 -8.00 -39.82
CA MET A 447 37.75 -8.30 -40.81
C MET A 447 38.55 -7.05 -41.13
N TRP A 448 39.88 -7.16 -41.10
CA TRP A 448 40.75 -6.12 -41.63
C TRP A 448 41.98 -6.72 -42.30
N THR A 449 42.61 -5.92 -43.14
CA THR A 449 43.71 -6.34 -44.02
C THR A 449 44.97 -5.52 -43.78
N PHE A 450 46.12 -6.07 -44.15
CA PHE A 450 47.40 -5.37 -44.19
C PHE A 450 48.38 -6.11 -45.11
N THR A 451 49.47 -5.45 -45.50
CA THR A 451 50.54 -6.02 -46.33
C THR A 451 51.85 -5.95 -45.58
N THR A 452 52.58 -7.06 -45.52
CA THR A 452 53.88 -7.11 -44.86
C THR A 452 54.96 -6.37 -45.63
N GLU A 453 56.03 -6.00 -44.95
CA GLU A 453 57.22 -5.42 -45.57
C GLU A 453 57.84 -6.34 -46.62
N GLU A 454 58.51 -5.74 -47.61
CA GLU A 454 59.29 -6.50 -48.59
C GLU A 454 60.45 -7.20 -47.89
N GLY A 455 60.78 -8.40 -48.37
CA GLY A 455 61.87 -9.18 -47.81
C GLY A 455 63.20 -8.46 -47.96
N PRO A 456 64.21 -8.79 -47.13
CA PRO A 456 65.56 -8.30 -47.37
C PRO A 456 65.97 -8.67 -48.80
N PRO A 457 66.63 -7.75 -49.54
CA PRO A 457 67.05 -8.03 -50.91
C PRO A 457 67.88 -9.32 -50.93
N PRO A 458 67.75 -10.15 -51.97
CA PRO A 458 68.49 -11.40 -52.05
C PRO A 458 69.98 -11.14 -51.88
N THR A 459 70.63 -11.93 -51.02
CA THR A 459 72.08 -11.83 -50.84
C THR A 459 72.77 -12.02 -52.21
N PRO A 460 73.74 -11.14 -52.56
CA PRO A 460 74.40 -11.15 -53.86
C PRO A 460 75.06 -12.48 -54.24
#